data_AF-A0A7X9HLW7-F1
#
_entry.id   AF-A0A7X9HLW7-F1
#
_cell.length_a   1.000
_cell.length_b   1.000
_cell.length_c   1.000
_cell.angle_alpha   90.00
_cell.angle_beta   90.00
_cell.angle_gamma   90.00
#
_symmetry.space_group_name_H-M   'P 1'
#
loop_
_entity.id
_entity.type
_entity.pdbx_description
1 polymer ?
#
loop_
_entity_poly.entity_id
_entity_poly.type
_entity_poly.pdbx_seq_one_letter_code
_entity_poly.pdbx_strand_id
1 'polypeptide(L)'
;MKSTMSFSWLVLLAALAMTDCKCEKSELGKIINTFGKLGMGEDEPEEKKPAKPKDFRLRHWQQDIDGGRTRALAEIEVEYAIDRDRLEKTLRDACHDDDLLRGAAVVKVVAWPGSIERLARPLGTSVFARDGHGWEGDRVSYESIEVYLPSPAQLQQQKIAPISEKEYLQILGVDRLLREGKTEAEAVAATAERHNVSPEEIRASLDHASRLWGRPAPKKPPQNP
;
A
#
# COMPACT_ATOMS: atom_id res chain seq x y z
N MET A 1 54.74 35.69 39.82
CA MET A 1 55.30 36.73 38.92
C MET A 1 54.57 36.61 37.59
N LYS A 2 53.59 37.51 37.38
CA LYS A 2 53.58 38.60 36.36
C LYS A 2 53.20 38.06 34.96
N SER A 3 51.95 38.29 34.50
CA SER A 3 51.48 39.49 33.74
C SER A 3 51.88 39.42 32.26
N THR A 4 51.10 39.73 31.22
CA THR A 4 49.80 40.42 31.06
C THR A 4 49.45 40.52 29.55
N MET A 5 48.14 40.66 29.26
CA MET A 5 47.47 41.53 28.25
C MET A 5 47.70 41.30 26.74
N SER A 6 46.65 41.03 25.94
CA SER A 6 45.52 41.89 25.50
C SER A 6 45.91 42.91 24.42
N PHE A 7 45.22 42.91 23.27
CA PHE A 7 44.32 44.00 22.85
C PHE A 7 43.60 43.69 21.53
N SER A 8 42.28 43.94 21.56
CA SER A 8 41.29 43.99 20.49
C SER A 8 41.61 45.02 19.40
N TRP A 9 40.86 45.01 18.28
CA TRP A 9 40.17 46.22 17.81
C TRP A 9 38.99 45.89 16.87
N LEU A 10 37.82 46.40 17.27
CA LEU A 10 36.60 46.61 16.50
C LEU A 10 36.80 47.80 15.55
N VAL A 11 36.11 47.81 14.40
CA VAL A 11 35.57 49.06 13.83
C VAL A 11 34.10 48.85 13.46
N LEU A 12 33.30 49.74 14.03
CA LEU A 12 31.85 49.89 13.98
C LEU A 12 31.52 51.08 13.06
N LEU A 13 30.22 51.24 12.78
CA LEU A 13 29.45 52.42 12.35
C LEU A 13 29.14 52.52 10.85
N ALA A 14 27.96 52.99 10.41
CA ALA A 14 26.60 53.17 10.93
C ALA A 14 25.88 54.07 9.91
N ALA A 15 24.55 53.94 9.75
CA ALA A 15 23.64 55.09 9.83
C ALA A 15 22.17 54.65 9.67
N LEU A 16 21.38 55.02 10.67
CA LEU A 16 19.91 55.02 10.72
C LEU A 16 19.32 56.14 9.86
N ALA A 17 18.08 55.95 9.38
CA ALA A 17 17.04 56.98 9.45
C ALA A 17 15.65 56.34 9.42
N MET A 18 14.86 56.60 10.47
CA MET A 18 13.44 56.30 10.55
C MET A 18 12.62 57.44 9.93
N THR A 19 11.56 57.12 9.20
CA THR A 19 10.37 57.99 9.07
C THR A 19 9.10 57.16 9.00
N ASP A 20 8.15 57.52 9.85
CA ASP A 20 6.74 57.09 9.86
C ASP A 20 6.04 57.39 8.53
N CYS A 21 5.30 56.40 8.00
CA CYS A 21 4.09 56.65 7.23
C CYS A 21 3.16 55.43 7.29
N LYS A 22 2.12 55.54 8.14
CA LYS A 22 0.88 54.78 7.96
C LYS A 22 0.14 55.39 6.76
N CYS A 23 0.08 54.66 5.64
CA CYS A 23 -0.95 54.82 4.62
C CYS A 23 -1.24 53.48 3.94
N GLU A 24 -2.42 52.97 4.28
CA GLU A 24 -3.41 52.24 3.47
C GLU A 24 -3.00 51.13 2.49
N LYS A 25 -3.66 49.99 2.74
CA LYS A 25 -4.07 48.95 1.80
C LYS A 25 -4.40 49.50 0.41
N SER A 26 -3.72 48.99 -0.61
CA SER A 26 -4.29 48.40 -1.83
C SER A 26 -3.18 48.27 -2.89
N GLU A 27 -3.33 47.31 -3.79
CA GLU A 27 -2.66 47.29 -5.11
C GLU A 27 -1.30 46.60 -5.30
N LEU A 28 -0.79 45.78 -4.38
CA LEU A 28 0.30 44.84 -4.70
C LEU A 28 -0.17 43.41 -5.04
N GLY A 29 -1.45 43.10 -4.79
CA GLY A 29 -2.05 41.78 -5.08
C GLY A 29 -2.83 41.69 -6.41
N LYS A 30 -2.84 42.74 -7.24
CA LYS A 30 -3.67 42.80 -8.47
C LYS A 30 -2.88 42.97 -9.79
N ILE A 31 -1.55 43.01 -9.76
CA ILE A 31 -0.74 43.26 -10.97
C ILE A 31 -0.11 41.97 -11.56
N ILE A 32 -0.29 40.80 -10.95
CA ILE A 32 0.24 39.53 -11.52
C ILE A 32 -0.81 38.78 -12.38
N ASN A 33 -2.08 39.21 -12.42
CA ASN A 33 -3.15 38.52 -13.15
C ASN A 33 -3.57 39.17 -14.48
N THR A 34 -2.69 39.90 -15.16
CA THR A 34 -3.09 40.58 -16.42
C THR A 34 -2.03 40.65 -17.51
N PHE A 35 -1.05 39.74 -17.57
CA PHE A 35 -0.18 39.61 -18.75
C PHE A 35 0.28 38.15 -18.95
N GLY A 36 -0.58 37.35 -19.59
CA GLY A 36 -0.27 35.96 -19.93
C GLY A 36 -1.36 35.28 -20.76
N LYS A 37 -2.18 36.06 -21.48
CA LYS A 37 -3.13 35.56 -22.49
C LYS A 37 -2.72 36.22 -23.80
N LEU A 38 -1.87 35.54 -24.57
CA LEU A 38 -1.68 35.62 -26.02
C LEU A 38 -0.37 34.91 -26.37
N GLY A 39 -0.46 33.62 -26.68
CA GLY A 39 0.64 32.81 -27.19
C GLY A 39 0.07 31.48 -27.67
N MET A 40 0.01 31.29 -28.99
CA MET A 40 -0.33 30.01 -29.60
C MET A 40 0.81 29.02 -29.40
N GLY A 41 0.45 27.76 -29.15
CA GLY A 41 1.21 26.59 -29.56
C GLY A 41 2.50 26.31 -28.80
N GLU A 42 2.37 25.56 -27.72
CA GLU A 42 3.11 24.32 -27.43
C GLU A 42 2.55 23.85 -26.09
N ASP A 43 1.90 22.68 -26.07
CA ASP A 43 1.53 22.02 -24.83
C ASP A 43 2.83 21.80 -24.05
N GLU A 44 3.10 22.65 -23.07
CA GLU A 44 4.16 22.41 -22.09
C GLU A 44 3.95 20.97 -21.59
N PRO A 45 4.93 20.07 -21.75
CA PRO A 45 4.78 18.72 -21.26
C PRO A 45 4.58 18.85 -19.76
N GLU A 46 3.35 18.61 -19.30
CA GLU A 46 2.99 18.59 -17.89
C GLU A 46 4.10 17.85 -17.17
N GLU A 47 4.86 18.57 -16.33
CA GLU A 47 5.88 17.96 -15.49
C GLU A 47 5.17 16.87 -14.70
N LYS A 48 5.35 15.62 -15.13
CA LYS A 48 4.78 14.46 -14.47
C LYS A 48 5.29 14.51 -13.05
N LYS A 49 4.42 14.93 -12.11
CA LYS A 49 4.67 14.81 -10.68
C LYS A 49 5.26 13.42 -10.46
N PRO A 50 6.39 13.30 -9.75
CA PRO A 50 7.02 12.01 -9.54
C PRO A 50 5.94 11.05 -9.03
N ALA A 51 5.74 9.95 -9.75
CA ALA A 51 4.76 8.94 -9.37
C ALA A 51 5.02 8.60 -7.90
N LYS A 52 3.99 8.75 -7.06
CA LYS A 52 4.10 8.35 -5.66
C LYS A 52 4.56 6.90 -5.63
N PRO A 53 5.54 6.53 -4.80
CA PRO A 53 5.96 5.14 -4.68
C PRO A 53 4.74 4.31 -4.30
N LYS A 54 4.42 3.30 -5.12
CA LYS A 54 3.28 2.41 -4.89
C LYS A 54 3.66 1.50 -3.71
N ASP A 55 2.81 1.46 -2.68
CA ASP A 55 2.95 0.55 -1.52
C ASP A 55 2.57 -0.92 -1.87
N PHE A 56 2.33 -1.21 -3.15
CA PHE A 56 1.91 -2.52 -3.63
C PHE A 56 2.55 -2.86 -4.98
N ARG A 57 2.60 -4.16 -5.28
CA ARG A 57 2.99 -4.69 -6.59
C ARG A 57 1.82 -5.43 -7.22
N LEU A 58 1.53 -5.19 -8.50
CA LEU A 58 0.54 -5.97 -9.22
C LEU A 58 1.04 -7.40 -9.44
N ARG A 59 0.27 -8.39 -8.99
CA ARG A 59 0.54 -9.83 -9.15
C ARG A 59 -0.27 -10.44 -10.29
N HIS A 60 -1.53 -10.08 -10.37
CA HIS A 60 -2.45 -10.60 -11.37
C HIS A 60 -3.43 -9.52 -11.79
N TRP A 61 -3.80 -9.52 -13.07
CA TRP A 61 -4.85 -8.68 -13.60
C TRP A 61 -5.67 -9.48 -14.60
N GLN A 62 -6.98 -9.46 -14.43
CA GLN A 62 -7.93 -10.11 -15.30
C GLN A 62 -9.07 -9.14 -15.58
N GLN A 63 -9.46 -9.05 -16.85
CA GLN A 63 -10.64 -8.31 -17.27
C GLN A 63 -11.63 -9.28 -17.89
N ASP A 64 -12.88 -9.15 -17.52
CA ASP A 64 -14.00 -9.88 -18.10
C ASP A 64 -15.10 -8.90 -18.51
N ILE A 65 -15.74 -9.22 -19.63
CA ILE A 65 -16.89 -8.48 -20.14
C ILE A 65 -18.06 -9.44 -20.07
N ASP A 66 -18.95 -9.19 -19.13
CA ASP A 66 -20.14 -10.00 -18.90
C ASP A 66 -21.36 -9.10 -18.85
N GLY A 67 -22.44 -9.51 -19.52
CA GLY A 67 -23.65 -8.69 -19.64
C GLY A 67 -23.44 -7.28 -20.20
N GLY A 68 -22.39 -7.06 -21.01
CA GLY A 68 -22.03 -5.74 -21.56
C GLY A 68 -21.31 -4.82 -20.57
N ARG A 69 -20.87 -5.35 -19.42
CA ARG A 69 -20.20 -4.61 -18.36
C ARG A 69 -18.77 -5.09 -18.19
N THR A 70 -17.83 -4.15 -18.26
CA THR A 70 -16.41 -4.44 -18.08
C THR A 70 -16.05 -4.50 -16.60
N ARG A 71 -15.62 -5.65 -16.12
CA ARG A 71 -15.11 -5.86 -14.76
C ARG A 71 -13.61 -6.13 -14.81
N ALA A 72 -12.87 -5.65 -13.83
CA ALA A 72 -11.44 -5.95 -13.69
C ALA A 72 -11.12 -6.45 -12.28
N LEU A 73 -10.50 -7.62 -12.20
CA LEU A 73 -9.93 -8.19 -10.98
C LEU A 73 -8.43 -7.92 -10.99
N ALA A 74 -7.94 -7.21 -9.97
CA ALA A 74 -6.52 -7.00 -9.72
C ALA A 74 -6.12 -7.70 -8.42
N GLU A 75 -5.13 -8.59 -8.47
CA GLU A 75 -4.48 -9.10 -7.27
C GLU A 75 -3.18 -8.35 -7.06
N ILE A 76 -2.98 -7.83 -5.85
CA ILE A 76 -1.79 -7.08 -5.48
C ILE A 76 -1.05 -7.77 -4.34
N GLU A 77 0.26 -7.63 -4.34
CA GLU A 77 1.13 -7.98 -3.23
C GLU A 77 1.38 -6.73 -2.40
N VAL A 78 1.21 -6.86 -1.10
CA VAL A 78 1.57 -5.85 -0.11
C VAL A 78 2.64 -6.40 0.82
N GLU A 79 3.29 -5.52 1.58
CA GLU A 79 4.25 -5.93 2.60
C GLU A 79 3.63 -6.94 3.57
N TYR A 80 4.34 -8.05 3.87
CA TYR A 80 3.81 -9.12 4.72
C TYR A 80 3.55 -8.68 6.19
N ALA A 81 4.21 -7.60 6.61
CA ALA A 81 4.08 -6.98 7.92
C ALA A 81 3.15 -5.74 7.91
N ILE A 82 2.41 -5.49 6.83
CA ILE A 82 1.51 -4.35 6.74
C ILE A 82 0.46 -4.38 7.86
N ASP A 83 0.24 -3.24 8.50
CA ASP A 83 -0.83 -3.09 9.48
C ASP A 83 -2.19 -2.83 8.81
N ARG A 84 -3.26 -2.93 9.61
CA ARG A 84 -4.64 -2.80 9.14
C ARG A 84 -4.94 -1.45 8.49
N ASP A 85 -4.45 -0.36 9.07
CA ASP A 85 -4.79 1.00 8.63
C ASP A 85 -4.04 1.34 7.33
N ARG A 86 -2.77 0.95 7.26
CA ARG A 86 -1.97 1.08 6.04
C ARG A 86 -2.55 0.21 4.92
N LEU A 87 -3.01 -1.01 5.21
CA LEU A 87 -3.66 -1.88 4.23
C LEU A 87 -4.94 -1.27 3.67
N GLU A 88 -5.81 -0.69 4.51
CA GLU A 88 -7.03 -0.02 4.05
C GLU A 88 -6.68 1.10 3.05
N LYS A 89 -5.68 1.91 3.39
CA LYS A 89 -5.19 2.98 2.52
C LYS A 89 -4.62 2.43 1.21
N THR A 90 -3.78 1.40 1.26
CA THR A 90 -3.20 0.78 0.06
C THR A 90 -4.27 0.19 -0.85
N LEU A 91 -5.31 -0.43 -0.29
CA LEU A 91 -6.45 -0.94 -1.05
C LEU A 91 -7.24 0.18 -1.72
N ARG A 92 -7.49 1.29 -1.01
CA ARG A 92 -8.14 2.49 -1.56
C ARG A 92 -7.30 3.08 -2.70
N ASP A 93 -6.01 3.27 -2.48
CA ASP A 93 -5.09 3.85 -3.47
C ASP A 93 -5.00 2.96 -4.72
N ALA A 94 -4.93 1.63 -4.55
CA ALA A 94 -4.91 0.69 -5.67
C ALA A 94 -6.21 0.69 -6.47
N CYS A 95 -7.38 0.75 -5.83
CA CYS A 95 -8.66 0.83 -6.53
C CYS A 95 -8.84 2.13 -7.32
N HIS A 96 -8.14 3.20 -6.93
CA HIS A 96 -8.13 4.48 -7.63
C HIS A 96 -6.92 4.66 -8.56
N ASP A 97 -6.12 3.60 -8.77
CA ASP A 97 -4.97 3.64 -9.67
C ASP A 97 -5.47 3.67 -11.13
N ASP A 98 -5.14 4.74 -11.83
CA ASP A 98 -5.50 4.95 -13.24
C ASP A 98 -5.03 3.80 -14.15
N ASP A 99 -3.94 3.11 -13.80
CA ASP A 99 -3.46 1.94 -14.55
C ASP A 99 -4.42 0.74 -14.40
N LEU A 100 -5.00 0.56 -13.21
CA LEU A 100 -5.91 -0.55 -12.91
C LEU A 100 -7.36 -0.27 -13.35
N LEU A 101 -7.73 1.00 -13.44
CA LEU A 101 -9.07 1.48 -13.82
C LEU A 101 -9.35 1.52 -15.33
N ARG A 102 -8.37 1.22 -16.18
CA ARG A 102 -8.44 1.46 -17.63
C ARG A 102 -9.62 0.75 -18.29
N GLY A 103 -10.71 1.49 -18.51
CA GLY A 103 -11.91 1.05 -19.23
C GLY A 103 -12.84 0.11 -18.46
N ALA A 104 -12.54 -0.18 -17.18
CA ALA A 104 -13.41 -1.00 -16.34
C ALA A 104 -14.53 -0.17 -15.70
N ALA A 105 -15.75 -0.68 -15.73
CA ALA A 105 -16.89 -0.12 -15.00
C ALA A 105 -16.78 -0.41 -13.49
N VAL A 106 -16.20 -1.55 -13.13
CA VAL A 106 -15.90 -1.93 -11.75
C VAL A 106 -14.53 -2.59 -11.65
N VAL A 107 -13.78 -2.22 -10.62
CA VAL A 107 -12.50 -2.83 -10.29
C VAL A 107 -12.61 -3.46 -8.91
N LYS A 108 -12.15 -4.71 -8.79
CA LYS A 108 -11.95 -5.39 -7.52
C LYS A 108 -10.47 -5.62 -7.31
N VAL A 109 -9.94 -5.05 -6.23
CA VAL A 109 -8.57 -5.26 -5.78
C VAL A 109 -8.57 -6.27 -4.64
N VAL A 110 -7.69 -7.26 -4.70
CA VAL A 110 -7.48 -8.29 -3.69
C VAL A 110 -6.03 -8.23 -3.23
N ALA A 111 -5.79 -7.98 -1.94
CA ALA A 111 -4.43 -7.87 -1.40
C ALA A 111 -3.95 -9.17 -0.76
N TRP A 112 -2.71 -9.55 -1.04
CA TRP A 112 -2.04 -10.75 -0.52
C TRP A 112 -0.76 -10.38 0.26
N PRO A 113 -0.39 -11.15 1.31
CA PRO A 113 0.86 -10.92 2.05
C PRO A 113 2.05 -11.36 1.20
N GLY A 114 2.68 -10.41 0.50
CA GLY A 114 3.75 -10.69 -0.45
C GLY A 114 3.32 -11.70 -1.54
N SER A 115 4.17 -12.69 -1.77
CA SER A 115 4.00 -13.70 -2.82
C SER A 115 3.35 -15.01 -2.36
N ILE A 116 2.77 -15.04 -1.15
CA ILE A 116 2.11 -16.22 -0.58
C ILE A 116 0.78 -16.50 -1.28
N GLU A 117 0.54 -17.74 -1.69
CA GLU A 117 -0.66 -18.12 -2.45
C GLU A 117 -1.49 -19.25 -1.82
N ARG A 118 -0.83 -20.20 -1.15
CA ARG A 118 -1.41 -21.45 -0.66
C ARG A 118 -1.61 -21.47 0.85
N LEU A 119 -0.93 -20.59 1.58
CA LEU A 119 -0.93 -20.60 3.05
C LEU A 119 -1.68 -19.44 3.71
N ALA A 120 -2.05 -18.43 2.94
CA ALA A 120 -2.80 -17.27 3.42
C ALA A 120 -4.16 -17.19 2.73
N ARG A 121 -5.12 -16.50 3.37
CA ARG A 121 -6.25 -15.87 2.66
C ARG A 121 -5.83 -14.45 2.23
N PRO A 122 -6.60 -13.79 1.34
CA PRO A 122 -6.44 -12.36 1.12
C PRO A 122 -6.47 -11.59 2.44
N LEU A 123 -5.65 -10.55 2.54
CA LEU A 123 -5.60 -9.65 3.70
C LEU A 123 -6.76 -8.65 3.69
N GLY A 124 -7.26 -8.34 2.50
CA GLY A 124 -8.41 -7.47 2.31
C GLY A 124 -8.83 -7.42 0.85
N THR A 125 -10.00 -6.85 0.64
CA THR A 125 -10.55 -6.57 -0.68
C THR A 125 -11.08 -5.15 -0.75
N SER A 126 -10.98 -4.54 -1.91
CA SER A 126 -11.65 -3.28 -2.20
C SER A 126 -12.35 -3.39 -3.54
N VAL A 127 -13.56 -2.84 -3.63
CA VAL A 127 -14.35 -2.76 -4.84
C VAL A 127 -14.67 -1.31 -5.10
N PHE A 128 -14.35 -0.86 -6.32
CA PHE A 128 -14.65 0.47 -6.79
C PHE A 128 -15.51 0.40 -8.05
N ALA A 129 -16.70 1.00 -7.99
CA ALA A 129 -17.73 0.90 -9.00
C ALA A 129 -18.02 2.27 -9.63
N ARG A 130 -17.43 2.52 -10.81
CA ARG A 130 -17.61 3.79 -11.55
C ARG A 130 -19.05 4.00 -12.00
N ASP A 131 -19.75 2.92 -12.28
CA ASP A 131 -21.15 2.92 -12.72
C ASP A 131 -22.16 2.82 -11.56
N GLY A 132 -21.70 2.82 -10.30
CA GLY A 132 -22.53 2.70 -9.11
C GLY A 132 -23.13 1.32 -8.87
N HIS A 133 -22.67 0.28 -9.59
CA HIS A 133 -23.10 -1.10 -9.37
C HIS A 133 -21.94 -1.90 -8.75
N GLY A 134 -22.20 -2.70 -7.73
CA GLY A 134 -21.20 -3.54 -7.08
C GLY A 134 -20.63 -4.63 -8.01
N TRP A 135 -19.68 -5.41 -7.54
CA TRP A 135 -19.01 -6.47 -8.33
C TRP A 135 -20.00 -7.46 -8.98
N GLU A 136 -21.02 -7.89 -8.23
CA GLU A 136 -22.07 -8.81 -8.68
C GLU A 136 -23.27 -8.11 -9.34
N GLY A 137 -23.21 -6.78 -9.55
CA GLY A 137 -24.33 -5.98 -10.06
C GLY A 137 -25.30 -5.48 -8.99
N ASP A 138 -25.07 -5.83 -7.73
CA ASP A 138 -25.84 -5.33 -6.58
C ASP A 138 -25.73 -3.81 -6.44
N ARG A 139 -26.77 -3.13 -5.95
CA ARG A 139 -26.66 -1.70 -5.60
C ARG A 139 -25.85 -1.56 -4.32
N VAL A 140 -24.55 -1.35 -4.48
CA VAL A 140 -23.62 -1.07 -3.37
C VAL A 140 -23.10 0.35 -3.53
N SER A 141 -22.68 0.95 -2.42
CA SER A 141 -21.90 2.19 -2.42
C SER A 141 -20.81 2.18 -3.49
N TYR A 142 -20.50 3.37 -4.00
CA TYR A 142 -19.45 3.64 -5.01
C TYR A 142 -18.10 2.97 -4.70
N GLU A 143 -17.82 2.77 -3.41
CA GLU A 143 -16.64 2.08 -2.90
C GLU A 143 -17.04 1.17 -1.73
N SER A 144 -16.39 0.02 -1.62
CA SER A 144 -16.46 -0.88 -0.46
C SER A 144 -15.07 -1.44 -0.18
N ILE A 145 -14.60 -1.33 1.06
CA ILE A 145 -13.33 -1.90 1.51
C ILE A 145 -13.58 -2.84 2.68
N GLU A 146 -13.06 -4.06 2.57
CA GLU A 146 -13.06 -5.05 3.63
C GLU A 146 -11.62 -5.42 3.99
N VAL A 147 -11.24 -5.19 5.25
CA VAL A 147 -9.93 -5.60 5.77
C VAL A 147 -10.09 -6.77 6.73
N TYR A 148 -9.36 -7.84 6.45
CA TYR A 148 -9.41 -9.11 7.18
C TYR A 148 -8.27 -9.27 8.20
N LEU A 149 -7.27 -8.40 8.18
CA LEU A 149 -6.26 -8.36 9.25
C LEU A 149 -6.91 -8.04 10.60
N PRO A 150 -6.50 -8.70 11.70
CA PRO A 150 -6.99 -8.37 13.04
C PRO A 150 -6.75 -6.89 13.38
N SER A 151 -7.68 -6.28 14.11
CA SER A 151 -7.49 -4.92 14.63
C SER A 151 -6.38 -4.88 15.68
N PRO A 152 -5.77 -3.70 15.95
CA PRO A 152 -4.76 -3.57 17.01
C PRO A 152 -5.23 -4.10 18.37
N ALA A 153 -6.50 -3.87 18.72
CA ALA A 153 -7.10 -4.40 19.95
C ALA A 153 -7.18 -5.94 19.95
N GLN A 154 -7.52 -6.56 18.81
CA GLN A 154 -7.55 -8.02 18.67
C GLN A 154 -6.14 -8.61 18.75
N LEU A 155 -5.14 -8.00 18.11
CA LEU A 155 -3.74 -8.43 18.20
C LEU A 155 -3.26 -8.42 19.66
N GLN A 156 -3.56 -7.35 20.40
CA GLN A 156 -3.20 -7.23 21.81
C GLN A 156 -3.92 -8.27 22.68
N GLN A 157 -5.23 -8.45 22.48
CA GLN A 157 -6.04 -9.42 23.23
C GLN A 157 -5.59 -10.87 22.98
N GLN A 158 -5.27 -11.20 21.73
CA GLN A 158 -4.86 -12.55 21.32
C GLN A 158 -3.35 -12.78 21.42
N LYS A 159 -2.59 -11.75 21.81
CA LYS A 159 -1.12 -11.76 21.92
C LYS A 159 -0.46 -12.24 20.62
N ILE A 160 -0.96 -11.77 19.48
CA ILE A 160 -0.40 -12.05 18.16
C ILE A 160 0.64 -10.98 17.86
N ALA A 161 1.87 -11.40 17.59
CA ALA A 161 2.95 -10.50 17.20
C ALA A 161 2.94 -10.28 15.67
N PRO A 162 3.60 -9.22 15.16
CA PRO A 162 3.91 -9.13 13.75
C PRO A 162 4.79 -10.30 13.30
N ILE A 163 4.67 -10.71 12.04
CA ILE A 163 5.52 -11.74 11.45
C ILE A 163 6.90 -11.17 11.18
N SER A 164 7.92 -11.85 11.69
CA SER A 164 9.32 -11.52 11.44
C SER A 164 9.73 -11.91 10.01
N GLU A 165 10.80 -11.29 9.50
CA GLU A 165 11.38 -11.66 8.20
C GLU A 165 11.79 -13.14 8.16
N LYS A 166 12.36 -13.66 9.26
CA LYS A 166 12.75 -15.08 9.38
C LYS A 166 11.54 -15.99 9.21
N GLU A 167 10.45 -15.73 9.93
CA GLU A 167 9.21 -16.50 9.80
C GLU A 167 8.63 -16.37 8.40
N TYR A 168 8.61 -15.17 7.82
CA TYR A 168 8.11 -14.97 6.45
C TYR A 168 8.86 -15.83 5.44
N LEU A 169 10.20 -15.88 5.51
CA LEU A 169 11.01 -16.70 4.61
C LEU A 169 10.75 -18.21 4.79
N GLN A 170 10.53 -18.67 6.03
CA GLN A 170 10.13 -20.05 6.31
C GLN A 170 8.75 -20.36 5.69
N ILE A 171 7.76 -19.48 5.89
CA ILE A 171 6.41 -19.65 5.33
C ILE A 171 6.46 -19.66 3.80
N LEU A 172 7.24 -18.76 3.20
CA LEU A 172 7.44 -18.70 1.75
C LEU A 172 8.11 -19.97 1.19
N GLY A 173 9.05 -20.56 1.94
CA GLY A 173 9.66 -21.84 1.61
C GLY A 173 8.63 -22.96 1.50
N VAL A 174 7.73 -23.07 2.48
CA VAL A 174 6.64 -24.05 2.49
C VAL A 174 5.65 -23.76 1.36
N ASP A 175 5.21 -22.50 1.20
CA ASP A 175 4.25 -22.09 0.16
C ASP A 175 4.71 -22.51 -1.24
N ARG A 176 5.98 -22.26 -1.56
CA ARG A 176 6.59 -22.64 -2.82
C ARG A 176 6.51 -24.15 -3.06
N LEU A 177 6.85 -24.96 -2.06
CA LEU A 177 6.84 -26.42 -2.20
C LEU A 177 5.42 -26.97 -2.36
N LEU A 178 4.44 -26.36 -1.68
CA LEU A 178 3.03 -26.68 -1.88
C LEU A 178 2.55 -26.35 -3.30
N ARG A 179 3.03 -25.25 -3.89
CA ARG A 179 2.76 -24.90 -5.30
C ARG A 179 3.36 -25.91 -6.27
N GLU A 180 4.52 -26.48 -5.92
CA GLU A 180 5.19 -27.55 -6.66
C GLU A 180 4.50 -28.92 -6.48
N GLY A 181 3.42 -28.99 -5.69
CA GLY A 181 2.60 -30.20 -5.51
C GLY A 181 3.06 -31.14 -4.39
N LYS A 182 4.03 -30.71 -3.56
CA LYS A 182 4.43 -31.49 -2.38
C LYS A 182 3.34 -31.48 -1.32
N THR A 183 3.33 -32.52 -0.48
CA THR A 183 2.49 -32.54 0.71
C THR A 183 2.99 -31.53 1.75
N GLU A 184 2.11 -31.10 2.66
CA GLU A 184 2.50 -30.19 3.75
C GLU A 184 3.62 -30.77 4.62
N ALA A 185 3.58 -32.08 4.90
CA ALA A 185 4.61 -32.76 5.69
C ALA A 185 5.99 -32.71 5.00
N GLU A 186 6.04 -32.99 3.70
CA GLU A 186 7.28 -32.92 2.91
C GLU A 186 7.77 -31.47 2.76
N ALA A 187 6.85 -30.52 2.55
CA ALA A 187 7.17 -29.11 2.44
C ALA A 187 7.77 -28.55 3.73
N VAL A 188 7.19 -28.91 4.88
CA VAL A 188 7.70 -28.56 6.21
C VAL A 188 9.08 -29.18 6.44
N ALA A 189 9.26 -30.48 6.17
CA ALA A 189 10.53 -31.15 6.39
C ALA A 189 11.66 -30.56 5.52
N ALA A 190 11.40 -30.35 4.23
CA ALA A 190 12.38 -29.78 3.31
C ALA A 190 12.71 -28.31 3.63
N THR A 191 11.73 -27.54 4.11
CA THR A 191 11.96 -26.15 4.54
C THR A 191 12.77 -26.11 5.84
N ALA A 192 12.46 -26.98 6.80
CA ALA A 192 13.21 -27.10 8.05
C ALA A 192 14.70 -27.41 7.79
N GLU A 193 14.98 -28.37 6.90
CA GLU A 193 16.34 -28.70 6.47
C GLU A 193 17.04 -27.49 5.83
N ARG A 194 16.39 -26.81 4.88
CA ARG A 194 16.96 -25.65 4.19
C ARG A 194 17.30 -24.50 5.12
N HIS A 195 16.49 -24.28 6.15
CA HIS A 195 16.67 -23.19 7.11
C HIS A 195 17.47 -23.60 8.35
N ASN A 196 17.92 -24.86 8.43
CA ASN A 196 18.63 -25.43 9.58
C ASN A 196 17.87 -25.21 10.91
N VAL A 197 16.56 -25.49 10.90
CA VAL A 197 15.65 -25.38 12.06
C VAL A 197 14.86 -26.67 12.21
N SER A 198 14.14 -26.83 13.32
CA SER A 198 13.27 -27.99 13.50
C SER A 198 11.97 -27.87 12.68
N PRO A 199 11.36 -28.99 12.26
CA PRO A 199 10.02 -29.01 11.67
C PRO A 199 8.96 -28.35 12.57
N GLU A 200 9.14 -28.43 13.89
CA GLU A 200 8.26 -27.81 14.88
C GLU A 200 8.33 -26.28 14.82
N GLU A 201 9.52 -25.72 14.58
CA GLU A 201 9.67 -24.27 14.39
C GLU A 201 8.93 -23.82 13.12
N ILE A 202 9.06 -24.55 12.01
CA ILE A 202 8.33 -24.24 10.79
C ILE A 202 6.82 -24.28 11.02
N ARG A 203 6.31 -25.31 11.71
CA ARG A 203 4.89 -25.41 12.07
C ARG A 203 4.43 -24.25 12.94
N ALA A 204 5.25 -23.81 13.91
CA ALA A 204 4.94 -22.65 14.73
C ALA A 204 4.81 -21.37 13.89
N SER A 205 5.67 -21.17 12.89
CA SER A 205 5.58 -20.06 11.92
C SER A 205 4.31 -20.13 11.07
N LEU A 206 3.91 -21.33 10.61
CA LEU A 206 2.65 -21.54 9.89
C LEU A 206 1.42 -21.26 10.77
N ASP A 207 1.43 -21.71 12.03
CA ASP A 207 0.36 -21.44 12.99
C ASP A 207 0.30 -19.95 13.37
N HIS A 208 1.43 -19.27 13.40
CA HIS A 208 1.47 -17.82 13.56
C HIS A 208 0.83 -17.10 12.37
N ALA A 209 1.22 -17.45 11.14
CA ALA A 209 0.60 -16.95 9.91
C ALA A 209 -0.89 -17.23 9.83
N SER A 210 -1.32 -18.43 10.22
CA SER A 210 -2.73 -18.81 10.27
C SER A 210 -3.55 -17.95 11.23
N ARG A 211 -2.95 -17.44 12.32
CA ARG A 211 -3.63 -16.56 13.27
C ARG A 211 -3.68 -15.12 12.77
N LEU A 212 -2.64 -14.65 12.10
CA LEU A 212 -2.53 -13.27 11.62
C LEU A 212 -3.27 -13.06 10.30
N TRP A 213 -2.95 -13.87 9.30
CA TRP A 213 -3.52 -13.74 7.95
C TRP A 213 -4.76 -14.58 7.77
N GLY A 214 -4.93 -15.67 8.53
CA GLY A 214 -6.01 -16.64 8.35
C GLY A 214 -5.65 -17.74 7.35
N ARG A 215 -6.32 -18.90 7.45
CA ARG A 215 -6.15 -20.01 6.50
C ARG A 215 -6.89 -19.73 5.20
N PRO A 216 -6.39 -20.22 4.05
CA PRO A 216 -7.16 -20.20 2.81
C PRO A 216 -8.48 -20.94 3.02
N ALA A 217 -9.56 -20.42 2.44
CA ALA A 217 -10.82 -21.13 2.44
C ALA A 217 -10.62 -22.48 1.71
N PRO A 218 -11.15 -23.60 2.24
CA PRO A 218 -11.15 -24.85 1.49
C PRO A 218 -11.86 -24.60 0.17
N LYS A 219 -11.22 -24.96 -0.96
CA LYS A 219 -11.90 -24.91 -2.25
C LYS A 219 -13.15 -25.77 -2.13
N LYS A 220 -14.34 -25.18 -2.24
CA LYS A 220 -15.57 -25.96 -2.37
C LYS A 220 -15.34 -26.94 -3.53
N PRO A 221 -15.63 -28.24 -3.36
CA PRO A 221 -15.58 -29.15 -4.49
C PRO A 221 -16.46 -28.58 -5.62
N PRO A 222 -16.08 -28.74 -6.89
CA PRO A 222 -16.90 -28.28 -7.99
C PRO A 222 -18.31 -28.83 -7.80
N GLN A 223 -19.30 -27.94 -7.75
CA GLN A 223 -20.69 -28.35 -7.85
C GLN A 223 -20.82 -28.91 -9.26
N ASN A 224 -20.94 -30.24 -9.37
CA ASN A 224 -21.22 -30.85 -10.67
C ASN A 224 -22.53 -30.26 -11.20
N PRO A 225 -22.57 -29.85 -12.48
CA PRO A 225 -23.79 -29.38 -13.12
C PRO A 225 -24.87 -30.46 -13.16
#